data_AF-A0A955YV12-F1
#
_entry.id   AF-A0A955YV12-F1
#
_cell.length_a   1.000
_cell.length_b   1.000
_cell.length_c   1.000
_cell.angle_alpha   90.00
_cell.angle_beta   90.00
_cell.angle_gamma   90.00
#
_symmetry.space_group_name_H-M   'P 1'
#
loop_
_entity.id
_entity.type
_entity.pdbx_description
1 polymer ?
#
loop_
_entity_poly.entity_id
_entity_poly.type
_entity_poly.pdbx_seq_one_letter_code
_entity_poly.pdbx_strand_id
1 'polypeptide(L)'
;MRPILVAIVFAWAAACAPGDMDGLPEGGEIHDGSIPEGEAGTGGGVEPCGTRPCPTPVVAAACVLAGDPSGQSDSTDALIDAMQCAIDNGYLPVRVPKGTFALAQKVVVPPRVALVGEPEGSFGVNGPPVYDSLPMLRFAAGLTDDALVLSTGSSITGIQLRASGQKTNGKAVLAIGGPSVEIRNVKITDGHWGIYAGAVDAKGLIVSDVFMVAPEAGVYVAKATGHVLLENIHVWNNRGSQGQANAFVIGAVSNLDA
;
A
#
# COMPACT_ATOMS: atom_id res chain seq x y z
N MET A 1 35.06 -6.79 -6.31
CA MET A 1 33.93 -7.75 -6.19
C MET A 1 32.93 -7.42 -7.29
N ARG A 2 32.45 -8.41 -8.06
CA ARG A 2 31.47 -8.20 -9.13
C ARG A 2 30.06 -8.15 -8.53
N PRO A 3 29.22 -7.14 -8.80
CA PRO A 3 27.83 -7.17 -8.37
C PRO A 3 27.06 -8.19 -9.21
N ILE A 4 26.28 -9.03 -8.53
CA ILE A 4 25.41 -10.02 -9.13
C ILE A 4 24.02 -9.39 -9.17
N LEU A 5 23.49 -9.10 -10.36
CA LEU A 5 22.05 -8.91 -10.54
C LEU A 5 21.41 -10.30 -10.42
N VAL A 6 20.90 -10.64 -9.24
CA VAL A 6 20.11 -11.86 -9.04
C VAL A 6 18.66 -11.49 -9.31
N ALA A 7 18.25 -11.50 -10.58
CA ALA A 7 16.85 -11.49 -10.95
C ALA A 7 16.38 -12.95 -11.06
N ILE A 8 15.91 -13.54 -9.96
CA ILE A 8 15.23 -14.84 -10.00
C ILE A 8 13.75 -14.57 -10.24
N VAL A 9 13.36 -14.55 -11.52
CA VAL A 9 11.97 -14.36 -11.92
C VAL A 9 11.33 -15.74 -12.12
N PHE A 10 10.52 -16.18 -11.16
CA PHE A 10 9.59 -17.28 -11.37
C PHE A 10 8.24 -16.71 -11.80
N ALA A 11 8.03 -16.58 -13.12
CA ALA A 11 6.73 -16.20 -13.66
C ALA A 11 5.89 -17.46 -13.89
N TRP A 12 4.79 -17.60 -13.16
CA TRP A 12 3.79 -18.65 -13.40
C TRP A 12 2.52 -17.99 -13.93
N ALA A 13 2.16 -18.31 -15.18
CA ALA A 13 0.91 -17.87 -15.79
C ALA A 13 -0.10 -19.01 -15.75
N ALA A 14 -1.00 -18.99 -14.77
CA ALA A 14 -2.11 -19.93 -14.70
C ALA A 14 -3.28 -19.41 -15.54
N ALA A 15 -3.62 -20.10 -16.62
CA ALA A 15 -4.91 -19.96 -17.26
C ALA A 15 -5.89 -20.89 -16.54
N CYS A 16 -6.89 -20.35 -15.84
CA CYS A 16 -7.98 -21.15 -15.28
C CYS A 16 -9.35 -20.69 -15.79
N ALA A 17 -10.08 -21.67 -16.30
CA ALA A 17 -11.48 -21.65 -16.69
C ALA A 17 -12.41 -21.56 -15.45
N PRO A 18 -13.67 -21.12 -15.62
CA PRO A 18 -14.60 -20.93 -14.52
C PRO A 18 -15.19 -22.28 -14.07
N GLY A 19 -15.26 -22.49 -12.76
CA GLY A 19 -15.99 -23.58 -12.14
C GLY A 19 -16.91 -23.01 -11.07
N ASP A 20 -18.20 -23.18 -11.28
CA ASP A 20 -19.29 -22.86 -10.36
C ASP A 20 -19.12 -23.57 -9.01
N MET A 21 -19.41 -22.88 -7.92
CA MET A 21 -19.69 -23.48 -6.62
C MET A 21 -20.86 -22.72 -5.98
N ASP A 22 -22.02 -23.38 -6.08
CA ASP A 22 -23.21 -23.10 -5.30
C ASP A 22 -22.98 -23.33 -3.79
N GLY A 23 -23.55 -22.45 -2.97
CA GLY A 23 -24.42 -22.90 -1.88
C GLY A 23 -23.91 -22.86 -0.44
N LEU A 24 -24.72 -22.16 0.39
CA LEU A 24 -25.05 -22.35 1.81
C LEU A 24 -24.25 -21.56 2.87
N PRO A 25 -24.81 -21.34 4.08
CA PRO A 25 -26.08 -20.67 4.36
C PRO A 25 -25.94 -19.57 5.44
N GLU A 26 -27.04 -18.84 5.67
CA GLU A 26 -27.25 -17.77 6.65
C GLU A 26 -27.20 -18.25 8.11
N GLY A 27 -26.82 -17.34 9.03
CA GLY A 27 -27.27 -17.37 10.43
C GLY A 27 -26.23 -16.96 11.47
N GLY A 28 -26.51 -15.86 12.22
CA GLY A 28 -25.81 -15.55 13.47
C GLY A 28 -26.00 -14.10 13.95
N GLU A 29 -27.09 -13.85 14.69
CA GLU A 29 -27.30 -12.64 15.51
C GLU A 29 -26.24 -12.52 16.61
N ILE A 30 -25.75 -11.30 16.87
CA ILE A 30 -24.99 -11.00 18.10
C ILE A 30 -25.40 -9.63 18.65
N HIS A 31 -25.54 -9.63 19.98
CA HIS A 31 -26.20 -8.67 20.86
C HIS A 31 -25.56 -7.28 21.02
N ASP A 32 -26.47 -6.36 21.35
CA ASP A 32 -26.37 -5.02 21.89
C ASP A 32 -25.46 -4.90 23.14
N GLY A 33 -24.70 -3.81 23.20
CA GLY A 33 -23.74 -3.51 24.26
C GLY A 33 -23.47 -2.01 24.36
N SER A 34 -24.33 -1.32 25.10
CA SER A 34 -24.30 0.11 25.36
C SER A 34 -23.10 0.51 26.24
N ILE A 35 -22.41 1.60 25.90
CA ILE A 35 -21.36 2.24 26.72
C ILE A 35 -21.83 3.65 27.11
N PRO A 36 -21.75 4.05 28.39
CA PRO A 36 -22.22 5.36 28.84
C PRO A 36 -21.26 6.50 28.47
N GLU A 37 -21.85 7.62 28.07
CA GLU A 37 -21.18 8.91 27.85
C GLU A 37 -20.80 9.55 29.19
N GLY A 38 -19.52 9.92 29.32
CA GLY A 38 -19.00 10.70 30.44
C GLY A 38 -18.50 12.05 29.93
N GLU A 39 -19.15 13.13 30.38
CA GLU A 39 -18.77 14.52 30.14
C GLU A 39 -17.39 14.85 30.75
N ALA A 40 -16.59 15.66 30.04
CA ALA A 40 -15.48 16.39 30.63
C ALA A 40 -15.44 17.83 30.09
N GLY A 41 -15.54 18.77 31.02
CA GLY A 41 -15.74 20.19 30.80
C GLY A 41 -14.52 20.95 30.29
N THR A 42 -14.85 22.14 29.77
CA THR A 42 -13.97 23.20 29.33
C THR A 42 -13.36 23.96 30.51
N GLY A 43 -12.06 24.20 30.47
CA GLY A 43 -11.37 25.03 31.47
C GLY A 43 -9.92 25.33 31.07
N GLY A 44 -9.72 26.41 30.32
CA GLY A 44 -8.41 26.93 29.97
C GLY A 44 -7.74 27.67 31.12
N GLY A 45 -6.43 27.45 31.26
CA GLY A 45 -5.54 28.17 32.17
C GLY A 45 -4.13 27.62 32.06
N VAL A 46 -3.24 28.34 31.37
CA VAL A 46 -1.82 27.96 31.24
C VAL A 46 -1.08 28.48 32.47
N GLU A 47 -0.97 27.65 33.51
CA GLU A 47 -0.06 27.91 34.63
C GLU A 47 1.38 27.49 34.25
N PRO A 48 2.40 28.29 34.59
CA PRO A 48 3.80 27.90 34.43
C PRO A 48 4.10 26.72 35.36
N CYS A 49 4.74 25.67 34.85
CA CYS A 49 5.05 24.47 35.61
C CYS A 49 5.94 24.81 36.83
N GLY A 50 5.33 24.84 38.01
CA GLY A 50 6.03 24.72 39.30
C GLY A 50 6.68 23.34 39.43
N THR A 51 7.19 23.01 40.62
CA THR A 51 7.98 21.80 40.98
C THR A 51 7.33 20.42 40.72
N ARG A 52 6.27 20.35 39.92
CA ARG A 52 5.73 19.12 39.34
C ARG A 52 6.52 18.74 38.09
N PRO A 53 6.80 17.44 37.87
CA PRO A 53 7.44 16.98 36.64
C PRO A 53 6.60 17.46 35.44
N CYS A 54 7.24 18.12 34.48
CA CYS A 54 6.61 18.50 33.22
C CYS A 54 5.89 17.27 32.65
N PRO A 55 4.65 17.42 32.12
CA PRO A 55 3.99 16.30 31.46
C PRO A 55 4.92 15.81 30.35
N THR A 56 5.43 14.59 30.53
CA THR A 56 6.12 13.87 29.46
C THR A 56 5.18 13.88 28.26
N PRO A 57 5.65 14.28 27.07
CA PRO A 57 4.82 14.21 25.87
C PRO A 57 4.26 12.79 25.79
N VAL A 58 2.94 12.68 25.82
CA VAL A 58 2.25 11.40 25.63
C VAL A 58 2.47 11.05 24.18
N VAL A 59 3.52 10.29 23.91
CA VAL A 59 3.76 9.70 22.60
C VAL A 59 2.52 8.87 22.29
N ALA A 60 1.80 9.21 21.23
CA ALA A 60 0.65 8.43 20.82
C ALA A 60 1.11 6.98 20.63
N ALA A 61 0.45 6.03 21.29
CA ALA A 61 0.89 4.63 21.32
C ALA A 61 0.89 3.98 19.92
N ALA A 62 0.13 4.54 18.97
CA ALA A 62 0.15 4.18 17.57
C ALA A 62 -0.47 5.30 16.71
N CYS A 63 0.00 5.44 15.47
CA CYS A 63 -0.69 6.20 14.44
C CYS A 63 -1.52 5.21 13.61
N VAL A 64 -2.84 5.26 13.75
CA VAL A 64 -3.78 4.30 13.15
C VAL A 64 -4.70 5.04 12.18
N LEU A 65 -4.95 4.45 11.01
CA LEU A 65 -5.98 4.96 10.11
C LEU A 65 -7.36 4.83 10.76
N ALA A 66 -8.00 5.95 11.05
CA ALA A 66 -9.32 6.05 11.66
C ALA A 66 -10.44 6.35 10.64
N GLY A 67 -10.26 5.93 9.37
CA GLY A 67 -11.27 6.09 8.32
C GLY A 67 -12.43 5.10 8.44
N ASP A 68 -13.36 5.13 7.48
CA ASP A 68 -14.48 4.19 7.40
C ASP A 68 -14.02 2.83 6.82
N PRO A 69 -13.97 1.76 7.65
CA PRO A 69 -13.49 0.44 7.22
C PRO A 69 -14.50 -0.32 6.36
N SER A 70 -15.72 0.19 6.17
CA SER A 70 -16.71 -0.37 5.24
C SER A 70 -16.49 0.11 3.79
N GLY A 71 -15.72 1.19 3.63
CA GLY A 71 -15.37 1.78 2.35
C GLY A 71 -16.51 2.53 1.70
N GLN A 72 -17.54 2.91 2.47
CA GLN A 72 -18.70 3.65 1.98
C GLN A 72 -18.45 5.16 1.96
N SER A 73 -17.67 5.67 2.91
CA SER A 73 -17.23 7.06 2.93
C SER A 73 -15.75 7.22 2.56
N ASP A 74 -15.41 8.38 2.04
CA ASP A 74 -14.02 8.76 1.76
C ASP A 74 -13.21 8.81 3.06
N SER A 75 -12.07 8.12 3.05
CA SER A 75 -11.12 8.00 4.16
C SER A 75 -9.80 8.70 3.84
N THR A 76 -9.75 9.51 2.77
CA THR A 76 -8.51 10.16 2.35
C THR A 76 -7.93 11.05 3.45
N ASP A 77 -8.72 11.95 4.03
CA ASP A 77 -8.23 12.86 5.07
C ASP A 77 -7.79 12.08 6.31
N ALA A 78 -8.51 11.03 6.69
CA ALA A 78 -8.11 10.15 7.80
C ALA A 78 -6.76 9.45 7.55
N LEU A 79 -6.45 9.09 6.29
CA LEU A 79 -5.14 8.53 5.93
C LEU A 79 -4.05 9.61 5.98
N ILE A 80 -4.34 10.82 5.52
CA ILE A 80 -3.42 11.96 5.60
C ILE A 80 -3.11 12.29 7.06
N ASP A 81 -4.13 12.36 7.91
CA ASP A 81 -3.99 12.61 9.35
C ASP A 81 -3.16 11.52 10.05
N ALA A 82 -3.36 10.26 9.68
CA ALA A 82 -2.56 9.16 10.22
C ALA A 82 -1.08 9.25 9.81
N MET A 83 -0.79 9.66 8.57
CA MET A 83 0.59 9.92 8.12
C MET A 83 1.19 11.15 8.77
N GLN A 84 0.39 12.18 9.05
CA GLN A 84 0.85 13.36 9.79
C GLN A 84 1.18 13.00 11.23
N CYS A 85 0.34 12.21 11.90
CA CYS A 85 0.64 11.62 13.21
C CYS A 85 1.99 10.89 13.19
N ALA A 86 2.26 10.08 12.16
CA ALA A 86 3.51 9.36 12.04
C ALA A 86 4.71 10.30 12.03
N ILE A 87 4.65 11.37 11.24
CA ILE A 87 5.69 12.41 11.17
C ILE A 87 5.89 13.07 12.53
N ASP A 88 4.80 13.54 13.16
CA ASP A 88 4.84 14.28 14.42
C ASP A 88 5.36 13.43 15.59
N ASN A 89 5.24 12.11 15.49
CA ASN A 89 5.72 11.16 16.49
C ASN A 89 7.04 10.47 16.08
N GLY A 90 7.82 11.07 15.19
CA GLY A 90 9.17 10.58 14.86
C GLY A 90 9.18 9.39 13.89
N TYR A 91 8.28 9.39 12.93
CA TYR A 91 8.08 8.36 11.90
C TYR A 91 7.62 7.01 12.47
N LEU A 92 6.70 7.03 13.45
CA LEU A 92 5.99 5.81 13.85
C LEU A 92 5.25 5.21 12.65
N PRO A 93 5.17 3.88 12.52
CA PRO A 93 4.41 3.26 11.44
C PRO A 93 2.93 3.63 11.50
N VAL A 94 2.34 3.90 10.34
CA VAL A 94 0.89 4.06 10.17
C VAL A 94 0.27 2.68 10.05
N ARG A 95 -0.54 2.31 11.04
CA ARG A 95 -1.28 1.05 11.07
C ARG A 95 -2.60 1.20 10.32
N VAL A 96 -2.81 0.34 9.33
CA VAL A 96 -4.04 0.27 8.55
C VAL A 96 -4.85 -0.94 9.04
N PRO A 97 -5.91 -0.75 9.83
CA PRO A 97 -6.67 -1.86 10.39
C PRO A 97 -7.46 -2.60 9.32
N LYS A 98 -7.92 -3.82 9.64
CA LYS A 98 -8.76 -4.61 8.73
C LYS A 98 -9.98 -3.80 8.27
N GLY A 99 -10.20 -3.76 6.96
CA GLY A 99 -11.31 -3.03 6.35
C GLY A 99 -11.04 -2.71 4.89
N THR A 100 -12.00 -2.07 4.25
CA THR A 100 -11.82 -1.38 2.97
C THR A 100 -11.99 0.10 3.22
N PHE A 101 -11.01 0.91 2.82
CA PHE A 101 -11.05 2.36 2.96
C PHE A 101 -11.11 2.97 1.57
N ALA A 102 -12.19 3.69 1.28
CA ALA A 102 -12.32 4.39 0.01
C ALA A 102 -11.44 5.65 0.04
N LEU A 103 -10.70 5.90 -1.04
CA LEU A 103 -9.85 7.07 -1.21
C LEU A 103 -10.31 7.80 -2.47
N ALA A 104 -10.83 9.02 -2.32
CA ALA A 104 -11.38 9.79 -3.43
C ALA A 104 -10.32 10.41 -4.34
N GLN A 105 -9.07 10.53 -3.86
CA GLN A 105 -7.99 11.20 -4.59
C GLN A 105 -6.65 10.48 -4.45
N LYS A 106 -5.67 10.96 -5.24
CA LYS A 106 -4.27 10.57 -5.11
C LYS A 106 -3.77 10.82 -3.69
N VAL A 107 -2.98 9.87 -3.18
CA VAL A 107 -2.29 10.00 -1.90
C VAL A 107 -0.78 9.91 -2.11
N VAL A 108 -0.03 10.81 -1.49
CA VAL A 108 1.43 10.78 -1.48
C VAL A 108 1.88 10.42 -0.07
N VAL A 109 2.50 9.25 0.08
CA VAL A 109 3.12 8.83 1.34
C VAL A 109 4.38 9.66 1.56
N PRO A 110 4.48 10.44 2.64
CA PRO A 110 5.63 11.31 2.89
C PRO A 110 6.94 10.53 3.04
N PRO A 111 8.10 11.19 2.90
CA PRO A 111 9.39 10.54 3.08
C PRO A 111 9.49 9.84 4.44
N ARG A 112 10.05 8.62 4.44
CA ARG A 112 10.30 7.79 5.64
C ARG A 112 9.04 7.29 6.39
N VAL A 113 7.83 7.59 5.90
CA VAL A 113 6.61 7.04 6.49
C VAL A 113 6.41 5.60 6.03
N ALA A 114 6.05 4.72 6.96
CA ALA A 114 5.72 3.32 6.70
C ALA A 114 4.22 3.09 6.85
N LEU A 115 3.57 2.50 5.84
CA LEU A 115 2.20 2.01 5.92
C LEU A 115 2.22 0.50 6.19
N VAL A 116 1.58 0.06 7.27
CA VAL A 116 1.57 -1.34 7.72
C VAL A 116 0.14 -1.81 7.92
N GLY A 117 -0.29 -2.81 7.15
CA GLY A 117 -1.61 -3.41 7.30
C GLY A 117 -1.72 -4.35 8.50
N GLU A 118 -2.88 -4.33 9.17
CA GLU A 118 -3.19 -5.22 10.30
C GLU A 118 -4.32 -6.21 9.97
N PRO A 119 -4.20 -7.49 10.38
CA PRO A 119 -3.00 -8.08 10.99
C PRO A 119 -1.82 -8.09 10.02
N GLU A 120 -0.59 -8.11 10.54
CA GLU A 120 0.61 -8.38 9.75
C GLU A 120 0.53 -9.82 9.22
N GLY A 121 -0.23 -10.04 8.16
CA GLY A 121 -0.29 -11.33 7.48
C GLY A 121 0.98 -11.50 6.67
N SER A 122 1.80 -12.50 6.95
CA SER A 122 2.93 -12.90 6.09
C SER A 122 2.50 -14.08 5.23
N PHE A 123 2.76 -14.05 3.92
CA PHE A 123 2.41 -15.16 3.03
C PHE A 123 3.62 -16.01 2.66
N GLY A 124 3.48 -17.33 2.82
CA GLY A 124 4.38 -18.32 2.24
C GLY A 124 3.97 -18.67 0.80
N VAL A 125 4.96 -18.92 -0.05
CA VAL A 125 4.88 -19.09 -1.52
C VAL A 125 4.01 -20.27 -2.02
N ASN A 126 3.37 -21.05 -1.13
CA ASN A 126 2.84 -22.40 -1.43
C ASN A 126 1.35 -22.65 -1.14
N GLY A 127 0.53 -21.63 -0.88
CA GLY A 127 -0.92 -21.82 -0.68
C GLY A 127 -1.74 -20.85 -1.54
N PRO A 128 -2.95 -21.23 -2.03
CA PRO A 128 -3.85 -20.31 -2.70
C PRO A 128 -4.13 -19.15 -1.72
N PRO A 129 -3.67 -17.94 -2.03
CA PRO A 129 -3.58 -16.88 -1.04
C PRO A 129 -4.96 -16.28 -0.77
N VAL A 130 -5.35 -16.22 0.50
CA VAL A 130 -6.48 -15.40 0.94
C VAL A 130 -6.03 -13.92 0.95
N TYR A 131 -5.55 -13.41 -0.19
CA TYR A 131 -5.12 -12.02 -0.29
C TYR A 131 -6.26 -11.05 0.05
N ASP A 132 -7.51 -11.50 -0.14
CA ASP A 132 -8.72 -10.74 0.18
C ASP A 132 -8.88 -10.47 1.69
N SER A 133 -8.02 -11.02 2.56
CA SER A 133 -8.03 -10.79 4.00
C SER A 133 -7.22 -9.58 4.47
N LEU A 134 -6.30 -9.06 3.63
CA LEU A 134 -5.51 -7.87 3.94
C LEU A 134 -6.40 -6.61 3.96
N PRO A 135 -6.08 -5.57 4.74
CA PRO A 135 -6.76 -4.27 4.63
C PRO A 135 -6.60 -3.69 3.22
N MET A 136 -7.65 -3.06 2.70
CA MET A 136 -7.70 -2.56 1.33
C MET A 136 -7.81 -1.03 1.30
N LEU A 137 -6.93 -0.40 0.54
CA LEU A 137 -7.09 0.98 0.08
C LEU A 137 -7.70 0.96 -1.33
N ARG A 138 -8.95 1.40 -1.42
CA ARG A 138 -9.73 1.39 -2.66
C ARG A 138 -9.82 2.80 -3.21
N PHE A 139 -9.15 3.05 -4.31
CA PHE A 139 -9.15 4.34 -4.98
C PHE A 139 -10.37 4.51 -5.87
N ALA A 140 -10.94 5.72 -5.90
CA ALA A 140 -12.10 6.05 -6.72
C ALA A 140 -11.87 5.83 -8.22
N ALA A 141 -12.97 5.67 -8.97
CA ALA A 141 -12.93 5.52 -10.41
C ALA A 141 -12.50 6.82 -11.09
N GLY A 142 -11.79 6.71 -12.22
CA GLY A 142 -11.49 7.86 -13.07
C GLY A 142 -10.41 8.81 -12.52
N LEU A 143 -9.57 8.36 -11.58
CA LEU A 143 -8.40 9.13 -11.17
C LEU A 143 -7.53 9.48 -12.39
N THR A 144 -7.22 10.76 -12.54
CA THR A 144 -6.36 11.29 -13.61
C THR A 144 -4.87 11.22 -13.27
N ASP A 145 -4.53 10.76 -12.07
CA ASP A 145 -3.18 10.66 -11.53
C ASP A 145 -2.88 9.27 -10.98
N ASP A 146 -1.61 9.03 -10.64
CA ASP A 146 -1.22 7.84 -9.90
C ASP A 146 -1.95 7.79 -8.57
N ALA A 147 -2.43 6.61 -8.17
CA ALA A 147 -3.29 6.46 -7.01
C ALA A 147 -2.52 6.65 -5.69
N LEU A 148 -1.49 5.83 -5.45
CA LEU A 148 -0.59 5.97 -4.30
C LEU A 148 0.84 6.23 -4.76
N VAL A 149 1.49 7.26 -4.21
CA VAL A 149 2.90 7.57 -4.49
C VAL A 149 3.73 7.37 -3.23
N LEU A 150 4.78 6.55 -3.32
CA LEU A 150 5.74 6.33 -2.24
C LEU A 150 6.94 7.27 -2.39
N SER A 151 7.13 8.19 -1.44
CA SER A 151 8.28 9.10 -1.44
C SER A 151 9.56 8.42 -0.94
N THR A 152 10.68 9.15 -0.97
CA THR A 152 11.99 8.64 -0.53
C THR A 152 11.96 7.95 0.84
N GLY A 153 12.47 6.72 0.90
CA GLY A 153 12.57 5.96 2.15
C GLY A 153 11.23 5.52 2.75
N SER A 154 10.10 5.76 2.08
CA SER A 154 8.79 5.28 2.53
C SER A 154 8.60 3.81 2.20
N SER A 155 7.72 3.16 2.94
CA SER A 155 7.42 1.74 2.74
C SER A 155 5.94 1.43 2.85
N ILE A 156 5.54 0.34 2.20
CA ILE A 156 4.19 -0.23 2.31
C ILE A 156 4.28 -1.73 2.49
N THR A 157 3.54 -2.27 3.47
CA THR A 157 3.45 -3.71 3.68
C THR A 157 2.11 -4.20 4.19
N GLY A 158 1.70 -5.39 3.72
CA GLY A 158 0.48 -6.05 4.21
C GLY A 158 -0.82 -5.35 3.81
N ILE A 159 -0.84 -4.63 2.69
CA ILE A 159 -1.99 -3.84 2.24
C ILE A 159 -2.39 -4.27 0.82
N GLN A 160 -3.69 -4.25 0.53
CA GLN A 160 -4.21 -4.32 -0.83
C GLN A 160 -4.45 -2.93 -1.38
N LEU A 161 -4.05 -2.70 -2.63
CA LEU A 161 -4.37 -1.49 -3.39
C LEU A 161 -5.30 -1.88 -4.54
N ARG A 162 -6.42 -1.17 -4.67
CA ARG A 162 -7.38 -1.41 -5.75
C ARG A 162 -7.77 -0.12 -6.43
N ALA A 163 -7.59 -0.05 -7.75
CA ALA A 163 -8.16 1.01 -8.56
C ALA A 163 -9.61 0.63 -8.96
N SER A 164 -10.59 1.48 -8.66
CA SER A 164 -12.00 1.15 -8.94
C SER A 164 -12.39 1.45 -10.39
N GLY A 165 -12.28 0.48 -11.31
CA GLY A 165 -12.94 0.56 -12.62
C GLY A 165 -12.40 1.60 -13.62
N GLN A 166 -12.51 1.27 -14.91
CA GLN A 166 -11.99 2.00 -16.08
C GLN A 166 -10.52 2.42 -15.94
N LYS A 167 -9.65 1.65 -16.63
CA LYS A 167 -8.24 1.92 -16.88
C LYS A 167 -7.91 3.40 -16.75
N THR A 168 -7.22 3.78 -15.68
CA THR A 168 -6.63 5.10 -15.55
C THR A 168 -5.49 5.16 -16.56
N ASN A 169 -5.80 5.55 -17.81
CA ASN A 169 -4.89 5.44 -18.95
C ASN A 169 -3.52 6.04 -18.61
N GLY A 170 -2.48 5.19 -18.59
CA GLY A 170 -1.11 5.59 -18.30
C GLY A 170 -0.79 5.86 -16.82
N LYS A 171 -1.69 5.61 -15.88
CA LYS A 171 -1.47 5.87 -14.43
C LYS A 171 -1.27 4.60 -13.63
N ALA A 172 -0.45 4.70 -12.60
CA ALA A 172 -0.11 3.60 -11.73
C ALA A 172 -1.05 3.50 -10.53
N VAL A 173 -1.31 2.28 -10.08
CA VAL A 173 -1.90 2.08 -8.75
C VAL A 173 -0.87 2.43 -7.68
N LEU A 174 0.39 2.03 -7.88
CA LEU A 174 1.50 2.33 -6.99
C LEU A 174 2.66 2.95 -7.78
N ALA A 175 2.94 4.23 -7.54
CA ALA A 175 4.06 4.94 -8.14
C ALA A 175 5.20 5.15 -7.14
N ILE A 176 6.43 5.07 -7.64
CA ILE A 176 7.66 5.36 -6.89
C ILE A 176 8.01 6.83 -7.12
N GLY A 177 7.98 7.62 -6.07
CA GLY A 177 8.28 9.05 -6.05
C GLY A 177 9.71 9.40 -5.61
N GLY A 178 10.49 8.43 -5.12
CA GLY A 178 11.87 8.65 -4.69
C GLY A 178 12.67 7.37 -4.47
N PRO A 179 13.97 7.48 -4.15
CA PRO A 179 14.83 6.33 -3.88
C PRO A 179 14.52 5.63 -2.55
N SER A 180 15.08 4.43 -2.36
CA SER A 180 15.02 3.63 -1.14
C SER A 180 13.59 3.29 -0.69
N VAL A 181 12.67 3.12 -1.64
CA VAL A 181 11.30 2.69 -1.37
C VAL A 181 11.23 1.18 -1.19
N GLU A 182 10.39 0.73 -0.27
CA GLU A 182 10.19 -0.69 0.03
C GLU A 182 8.71 -1.08 -0.08
N ILE A 183 8.43 -2.10 -0.90
CA ILE A 183 7.09 -2.64 -1.14
C ILE A 183 7.15 -4.12 -0.81
N ARG A 184 6.43 -4.57 0.22
CA ARG A 184 6.42 -5.98 0.61
C ARG A 184 5.03 -6.50 0.86
N ASN A 185 4.72 -7.70 0.40
CA ASN A 185 3.49 -8.37 0.81
C ASN A 185 2.24 -7.52 0.46
N VAL A 186 2.20 -7.04 -0.78
CA VAL A 186 1.16 -6.13 -1.28
C VAL A 186 0.39 -6.81 -2.40
N LYS A 187 -0.95 -6.71 -2.35
CA LYS A 187 -1.80 -7.05 -3.49
C LYS A 187 -2.18 -5.80 -4.26
N ILE A 188 -2.06 -5.82 -5.58
CA ILE A 188 -2.50 -4.74 -6.46
C ILE A 188 -3.57 -5.29 -7.39
N THR A 189 -4.72 -4.63 -7.48
CA THR A 189 -5.83 -5.05 -8.35
C THR A 189 -6.23 -3.92 -9.29
N ASP A 190 -6.38 -4.28 -10.57
CA ASP A 190 -6.66 -3.37 -11.68
C ASP A 190 -5.55 -2.31 -11.87
N GLY A 191 -5.81 -1.30 -12.72
CA GLY A 191 -4.88 -0.22 -13.05
C GLY A 191 -4.12 -0.42 -14.37
N HIS A 192 -3.55 0.66 -14.90
CA HIS A 192 -2.71 0.57 -16.11
C HIS A 192 -1.34 0.04 -15.74
N TRP A 193 -0.63 0.69 -14.81
CA TRP A 193 0.58 0.12 -14.19
C TRP A 193 0.27 -0.39 -12.78
N GLY A 194 0.77 -1.59 -12.44
CA GLY A 194 0.77 -2.07 -11.05
C GLY A 194 1.73 -1.25 -10.19
N ILE A 195 3.02 -1.38 -10.48
CA ILE A 195 4.12 -0.58 -9.88
C ILE A 195 4.82 0.21 -10.98
N TYR A 196 5.01 1.51 -10.78
CA TYR A 196 5.61 2.40 -11.78
C TYR A 196 6.69 3.33 -11.19
N ALA A 197 7.89 3.28 -11.76
CA ALA A 197 9.02 4.15 -11.45
C ALA A 197 9.59 4.75 -12.75
N GLY A 198 8.81 5.61 -13.42
CA GLY A 198 9.19 6.15 -14.73
C GLY A 198 9.89 7.50 -14.72
N ALA A 199 9.58 8.37 -13.76
CA ALA A 199 10.13 9.73 -13.69
C ALA A 199 11.28 9.89 -12.69
N VAL A 200 11.59 8.83 -11.92
CA VAL A 200 12.55 8.87 -10.82
C VAL A 200 13.64 7.83 -10.98
N ASP A 201 14.77 8.08 -10.33
CA ASP A 201 15.81 7.08 -10.14
C ASP A 201 15.42 6.14 -8.98
N ALA A 202 15.05 4.90 -9.31
CA ALA A 202 14.60 3.90 -8.36
C ALA A 202 15.75 3.24 -7.57
N LYS A 203 16.79 4.01 -7.24
CA LYS A 203 17.95 3.54 -6.47
C LYS A 203 17.51 2.99 -5.10
N GLY A 204 17.88 1.75 -4.80
CA GLY A 204 17.53 1.11 -3.53
C GLY A 204 16.09 0.61 -3.45
N LEU A 205 15.37 0.51 -4.57
CA LEU A 205 14.00 -0.03 -4.60
C LEU A 205 13.99 -1.52 -4.22
N ILE A 206 13.14 -1.89 -3.28
CA ILE A 206 12.85 -3.27 -2.90
C ILE A 206 11.38 -3.56 -3.16
N VAL A 207 11.10 -4.61 -3.93
CA VAL A 207 9.77 -5.13 -4.18
C VAL A 207 9.79 -6.64 -3.91
N SER A 208 9.10 -7.09 -2.85
CA SER A 208 9.00 -8.52 -2.53
C SER A 208 7.56 -8.95 -2.26
N ASP A 209 7.23 -10.20 -2.61
CA ASP A 209 5.96 -10.83 -2.24
C ASP A 209 4.74 -10.04 -2.72
N VAL A 210 4.78 -9.60 -3.97
CA VAL A 210 3.72 -8.78 -4.57
C VAL A 210 2.85 -9.62 -5.49
N PHE A 211 1.54 -9.49 -5.33
CA PHE A 211 0.56 -10.15 -6.18
C PHE A 211 -0.29 -9.14 -6.94
N MET A 212 -0.26 -9.18 -8.26
CA MET A 212 -1.01 -8.26 -9.11
C MET A 212 -2.09 -9.02 -9.87
N VAL A 213 -3.32 -8.51 -9.83
CA VAL A 213 -4.46 -9.08 -10.56
C VAL A 213 -4.99 -8.06 -11.55
N ALA A 214 -5.00 -8.46 -12.81
CA ALA A 214 -5.49 -7.68 -13.93
C ALA A 214 -4.89 -6.27 -14.12
N PRO A 215 -3.57 -6.03 -13.89
CA PRO A 215 -2.95 -4.80 -14.37
C PRO A 215 -2.88 -4.82 -15.90
N GLU A 216 -2.67 -3.67 -16.55
CA GLU A 216 -2.30 -3.62 -17.99
C GLU A 216 -0.80 -3.88 -18.21
N ALA A 217 0.02 -3.50 -17.22
CA ALA A 217 1.42 -3.83 -17.10
C ALA A 217 1.82 -3.93 -15.63
N GLY A 218 2.68 -4.90 -15.29
CA GLY A 218 2.98 -5.24 -13.89
C GLY A 218 3.91 -4.22 -13.22
N VAL A 219 5.21 -4.37 -13.42
CA VAL A 219 6.25 -3.50 -12.86
C VAL A 219 6.99 -2.77 -13.96
N TYR A 220 7.10 -1.45 -13.86
CA TYR A 220 7.90 -0.61 -14.74
C TYR A 220 8.95 0.17 -13.95
N VAL A 221 10.23 0.00 -14.30
CA VAL A 221 11.34 0.77 -13.73
C VAL A 221 12.15 1.35 -14.87
N ALA A 222 12.04 2.65 -15.13
CA ALA A 222 12.76 3.29 -16.25
C ALA A 222 14.26 3.41 -15.99
N LYS A 223 14.64 3.75 -14.76
CA LYS A 223 16.02 4.05 -14.37
C LYS A 223 16.29 3.60 -12.94
N ALA A 224 17.43 2.96 -12.74
CA ALA A 224 18.00 2.68 -11.43
C ALA A 224 19.53 2.79 -11.49
N THR A 225 20.10 3.75 -10.76
CA THR A 225 21.56 3.94 -10.65
C THR A 225 22.20 3.11 -9.54
N GLY A 226 21.39 2.40 -8.75
CA GLY A 226 21.87 1.49 -7.71
C GLY A 226 21.08 0.19 -7.67
N HIS A 227 21.17 -0.51 -6.54
CA HIS A 227 20.54 -1.81 -6.37
C HIS A 227 19.01 -1.72 -6.43
N VAL A 228 18.40 -2.64 -7.18
CA VAL A 228 16.96 -2.90 -7.18
C VAL A 228 16.77 -4.38 -6.92
N LEU A 229 15.93 -4.72 -5.95
CA LEU A 229 15.52 -6.09 -5.66
C LEU A 229 14.06 -6.27 -6.07
N LEU A 230 13.80 -7.18 -7.01
CA LEU A 230 12.46 -7.61 -7.40
C LEU A 230 12.38 -9.12 -7.16
N GLU A 231 11.56 -9.54 -6.19
CA GLU A 231 11.50 -10.93 -5.73
C GLU A 231 10.05 -11.37 -5.50
N ASN A 232 9.72 -12.61 -5.85
CA ASN A 232 8.41 -13.21 -5.59
C ASN A 232 7.22 -12.34 -6.04
N ILE A 233 7.30 -11.82 -7.28
CA ILE A 233 6.25 -10.98 -7.88
C ILE A 233 5.41 -11.84 -8.83
N HIS A 234 4.12 -11.91 -8.57
CA HIS A 234 3.15 -12.67 -9.34
C HIS A 234 2.21 -11.70 -10.07
N VAL A 235 2.06 -11.85 -11.39
CA VAL A 235 1.17 -11.02 -12.20
C VAL A 235 0.16 -11.90 -12.92
N TRP A 236 -1.12 -11.77 -12.58
CA TRP A 236 -2.20 -12.61 -13.04
C TRP A 236 -3.17 -11.81 -13.90
N ASN A 237 -3.74 -12.46 -14.93
CA ASN A 237 -4.77 -11.88 -15.81
C ASN A 237 -4.39 -10.53 -16.44
N ASN A 238 -3.12 -10.34 -16.80
CA ASN A 238 -2.62 -9.10 -17.38
C ASN A 238 -3.46 -8.70 -18.62
N ARG A 239 -4.07 -7.51 -18.58
CA ARG A 239 -5.03 -6.99 -19.57
C ARG A 239 -4.40 -6.06 -20.61
N GLY A 240 -3.07 -6.10 -20.77
CA GLY A 240 -2.38 -5.45 -21.88
C GLY A 240 -3.11 -5.70 -23.20
N SER A 241 -3.21 -4.66 -24.05
CA SER A 241 -3.71 -4.85 -25.41
C SER A 241 -2.87 -5.94 -26.09
N GLN A 242 -3.53 -6.84 -26.84
CA GLN A 242 -2.93 -8.05 -27.39
C GLN A 242 -1.57 -7.76 -28.05
N GLY A 243 -0.47 -8.18 -27.39
CA GLY A 243 0.91 -7.98 -27.85
C GLY A 243 1.80 -7.08 -26.99
N GLN A 244 1.29 -6.36 -25.98
CA GLN A 244 2.09 -5.45 -25.13
C GLN A 244 1.93 -5.66 -23.61
N ALA A 245 1.32 -6.78 -23.19
CA ALA A 245 1.15 -7.16 -21.79
C ALA A 245 2.50 -7.54 -21.13
N ASN A 246 3.34 -6.54 -20.87
CA ASN A 246 4.62 -6.74 -20.20
C ASN A 246 4.39 -6.84 -18.69
N ALA A 247 4.62 -8.02 -18.11
CA ALA A 247 4.62 -8.18 -16.67
C ALA A 247 5.75 -7.36 -16.01
N PHE A 248 6.88 -7.23 -16.70
CA PHE A 248 8.03 -6.47 -16.25
C PHE A 248 8.60 -5.65 -17.42
N VAL A 249 8.89 -4.38 -17.17
CA VAL A 249 9.64 -3.52 -18.07
C VAL A 249 10.73 -2.85 -17.26
N ILE A 250 11.97 -3.27 -17.48
CA ILE A 250 13.14 -2.76 -16.79
C ILE A 250 13.98 -2.01 -17.82
N GLY A 251 14.04 -0.69 -17.67
CA GLY A 251 14.83 0.20 -18.50
C GLY A 251 16.34 0.09 -18.19
N ALA A 252 17.12 1.03 -18.71
CA ALA A 252 18.57 0.99 -18.59
C ALA A 252 19.00 1.08 -17.11
N VAL A 253 19.46 -0.05 -16.57
CA VAL A 253 20.17 -0.10 -15.29
C VAL A 253 21.60 0.32 -15.58
N SER A 254 21.94 1.57 -15.24
CA SER A 254 23.28 2.10 -15.42
C SER A 254 23.94 2.19 -14.05
N ASN A 255 24.95 1.34 -13.82
CA ASN A 255 25.80 1.47 -12.63
C ASN A 255 26.71 2.69 -12.83
N LEU A 256 26.24 3.86 -12.43
CA LEU A 256 27.07 5.06 -12.28
C LEU A 256 27.45 5.17 -10.82
N ASP A 257 28.39 4.32 -10.40
CA ASP A 257 29.31 4.54 -9.28
C ASP A 257 30.43 3.48 -9.45
N ALA A 258 31.46 3.87 -10.22
CA ALA A 258 32.76 3.22 -10.30
C ALA A 258 33.76 3.99 -9.43
#